data_AF-T1FZU7-F1
#
_entry.id   AF-T1FZU7-F1
#
_cell.length_a   1.000
_cell.length_b   1.000
_cell.length_c   1.000
_cell.angle_alpha   90.00
_cell.angle_beta   90.00
_cell.angle_gamma   90.00
#
_symmetry.space_group_name_H-M   'P 1'
#
loop_
_entity.id
_entity.type
_entity.pdbx_description
1 polymer ?
#
loop_
_entity_poly.entity_id
_entity_poly.type
_entity_poly.pdbx_seq_one_letter_code
_entity_poly.pdbx_strand_id
1 'polypeptide(L)'
;YIIPPRSSFLLSDFSEIDLLAKVETKFDFVVVDPPWQNKSVKRKKRYYETFSMLNLVKIPMPEWCNENCLVAVWVTNKIKYQDYVREELFPSWNLQFVATWYWLKVTKKLTPVYPLLLSTSSTKHPKKPYELLMLGRFRLEKYHLMSNSNIDCKIQDRMVIISVPSAIHSHKPYLREVFKDHLPEDAKCLELFARNLQSGWTSWGNEVRVCVWIYQQYIFISLSLLGMQSTLACSQDLINII
;
A
#
# COMPACT_ATOMS: atom_id res chain seq x y z
N TYR A 1 20.41 -13.41 10.85
CA TYR A 1 19.10 -12.88 10.43
C TYR A 1 18.77 -11.70 11.32
N ILE A 2 18.47 -10.54 10.75
CA ILE A 2 18.05 -9.36 11.52
C ILE A 2 16.53 -9.28 11.41
N ILE A 3 15.87 -9.41 12.55
CA ILE A 3 14.42 -9.19 12.67
C ILE A 3 14.22 -7.71 13.01
N PRO A 4 13.46 -6.95 12.21
CA PRO A 4 13.18 -5.55 12.52
C PRO A 4 12.56 -5.42 13.92
N PRO A 5 12.90 -4.36 14.67
CA PRO A 5 12.35 -4.19 16.00
C PRO A 5 10.83 -4.07 15.94
N ARG A 6 10.15 -4.69 16.90
CA ARG A 6 8.68 -4.66 17.04
C ARG A 6 7.93 -5.19 15.81
N SER A 7 8.53 -6.04 14.98
CA SER A 7 7.80 -6.75 13.91
C SER A 7 7.20 -8.05 14.43
N SER A 8 6.01 -8.37 13.97
CA SER A 8 5.37 -9.69 14.13
C SER A 8 4.99 -10.21 12.74
N PHE A 9 4.82 -11.53 12.59
CA PHE A 9 4.41 -12.08 11.30
C PHE A 9 3.62 -13.37 11.42
N LEU A 10 2.80 -13.62 10.38
CA LEU A 10 2.11 -14.86 10.14
C LEU A 10 2.57 -15.43 8.80
N LEU A 11 3.07 -16.66 8.83
CA LEU A 11 3.48 -17.42 7.65
C LEU A 11 2.49 -18.58 7.45
N SER A 12 1.39 -18.29 6.80
CA SER A 12 0.33 -19.26 6.48
C SER A 12 -0.33 -18.88 5.16
N ASP A 13 -1.14 -19.79 4.61
CA ASP A 13 -2.05 -19.41 3.53
C ASP A 13 -3.21 -18.57 4.07
N PHE A 14 -3.77 -17.74 3.21
CA PHE A 14 -4.95 -16.91 3.51
C PHE A 14 -6.24 -17.72 3.70
N SER A 15 -6.24 -19.03 3.41
CA SER A 15 -7.31 -19.93 3.83
C SER A 15 -7.46 -20.03 5.35
N GLU A 16 -6.39 -19.75 6.11
CA GLU A 16 -6.37 -19.83 7.57
C GLU A 16 -6.74 -18.48 8.20
N ILE A 17 -7.87 -17.91 7.79
CA ILE A 17 -8.20 -16.51 8.10
C ILE A 17 -8.39 -16.24 9.61
N ASP A 18 -8.82 -17.29 10.33
CA ASP A 18 -9.06 -17.27 11.77
C ASP A 18 -7.78 -17.09 12.60
N LEU A 19 -6.59 -17.25 12.01
CA LEU A 19 -5.34 -17.07 12.73
C LEU A 19 -5.17 -15.64 13.24
N LEU A 20 -5.57 -14.64 12.45
CA LEU A 20 -5.46 -13.24 12.88
C LEU A 20 -6.55 -12.88 13.89
N ALA A 21 -7.72 -13.52 13.82
CA ALA A 21 -8.78 -13.35 14.83
C ALA A 21 -8.30 -13.74 16.24
N LYS A 22 -7.40 -14.72 16.35
CA LYS A 22 -6.78 -15.14 17.63
C LYS A 22 -5.81 -14.12 18.22
N VAL A 23 -5.36 -13.13 17.44
CA VAL A 23 -4.36 -12.14 17.88
C VAL A 23 -5.03 -11.00 18.68
N GLU A 24 -6.36 -10.97 18.76
CA GLU A 24 -7.19 -9.98 19.51
C GLU A 24 -6.77 -8.51 19.30
N THR A 25 -6.09 -8.22 18.19
CA THR A 25 -5.49 -6.93 17.90
C THR A 25 -6.16 -6.33 16.69
N LYS A 26 -6.66 -5.10 16.86
CA LYS A 26 -7.14 -4.27 15.77
C LYS A 26 -6.07 -3.30 15.31
N PHE A 27 -6.17 -2.89 14.05
CA PHE A 27 -5.18 -2.10 13.34
C PHE A 27 -5.72 -0.73 12.94
N ASP A 28 -4.83 0.26 12.94
CA ASP A 28 -5.10 1.65 12.54
C ASP A 28 -4.71 1.88 11.07
N PHE A 29 -3.80 1.05 10.55
CA PHE A 29 -3.37 1.08 9.16
C PHE A 29 -3.21 -0.34 8.60
N VAL A 30 -3.88 -0.63 7.49
CA VAL A 30 -3.75 -1.91 6.79
C VAL A 30 -3.26 -1.65 5.36
N VAL A 31 -2.20 -2.32 4.96
CA VAL A 31 -1.72 -2.34 3.57
C VAL A 31 -1.99 -3.70 2.97
N VAL A 32 -2.53 -3.72 1.75
CA VAL A 32 -2.85 -4.95 1.02
C VAL A 32 -2.17 -4.88 -0.34
N ASP A 33 -1.32 -5.86 -0.68
CA ASP A 33 -0.74 -6.03 -2.02
C ASP A 33 -1.20 -7.34 -2.68
N PRO A 34 -2.47 -7.44 -3.12
CA PRO A 34 -3.00 -8.68 -3.68
C PRO A 34 -2.21 -9.17 -4.90
N PRO A 35 -2.13 -10.49 -5.11
CA PRO A 35 -1.50 -11.06 -6.29
C PRO A 35 -2.38 -10.92 -7.55
N TRP A 36 -2.57 -9.69 -8.05
CA TRP A 36 -3.43 -9.41 -9.20
C TRP A 36 -3.04 -10.25 -10.43
N GLN A 37 -4.02 -10.90 -11.05
CA GLN A 37 -3.75 -11.75 -12.21
C GLN A 37 -3.18 -10.95 -13.39
N ASN A 38 -2.00 -11.36 -13.85
CA ASN A 38 -1.35 -10.78 -15.02
C ASN A 38 -0.65 -11.85 -15.88
N LYS A 39 -0.32 -11.49 -17.12
CA LYS A 39 0.32 -12.41 -18.08
C LYS A 39 1.68 -12.95 -17.59
N SER A 40 2.38 -12.21 -16.71
CA SER A 40 3.66 -12.65 -16.11
C SER A 40 3.48 -13.64 -14.95
N VAL A 41 2.41 -13.50 -14.16
CA VAL A 41 2.05 -14.42 -13.06
C VAL A 41 1.62 -15.77 -13.64
N LYS A 42 0.90 -15.80 -14.77
CA LYS A 42 0.54 -17.03 -15.48
C LYS A 42 1.73 -17.91 -15.91
N ARG A 43 2.92 -17.33 -16.10
CA ARG A 43 4.14 -18.09 -16.46
C ARG A 43 4.86 -18.68 -15.24
N LYS A 44 4.60 -18.17 -14.03
CA LYS A 44 5.15 -18.69 -12.77
C LYS A 44 4.06 -19.50 -12.06
N LYS A 45 3.76 -20.67 -12.61
CA LYS A 45 2.77 -21.70 -12.20
C LYS A 45 2.81 -22.19 -10.74
N ARG A 46 3.52 -21.53 -9.80
CA ARG A 46 3.91 -22.18 -8.54
C ARG A 46 3.14 -21.80 -7.27
N TYR A 47 2.51 -20.63 -7.12
CA TYR A 47 1.85 -20.30 -5.83
C TYR A 47 0.63 -19.35 -5.90
N TYR A 48 0.43 -18.62 -6.99
CA TYR A 48 -0.57 -17.53 -7.05
C TYR A 48 -1.81 -17.86 -7.91
N GLU A 49 -1.99 -19.11 -8.31
CA GLU A 49 -3.03 -19.49 -9.29
C GLU A 49 -4.46 -19.40 -8.71
N THR A 50 -4.62 -19.26 -7.40
CA THR A 50 -5.91 -19.46 -6.70
C THR A 50 -6.44 -18.29 -5.87
N PHE A 51 -5.70 -17.22 -5.60
CA PHE A 51 -6.29 -16.06 -4.90
C PHE A 51 -7.08 -15.19 -5.89
N SER A 52 -8.31 -15.64 -6.17
CA SER A 52 -9.25 -14.92 -7.01
C SER A 52 -9.76 -13.66 -6.32
N MET A 53 -10.35 -12.75 -7.09
CA MET A 53 -11.04 -11.57 -6.54
C MET A 53 -12.10 -12.01 -5.51
N LEU A 54 -12.81 -13.11 -5.76
CA LEU A 54 -13.81 -13.65 -4.81
C LEU A 54 -13.22 -14.02 -3.43
N ASN A 55 -11.94 -14.36 -3.35
CA ASN A 55 -11.30 -14.68 -2.08
C ASN A 55 -10.85 -13.41 -1.33
N LEU A 56 -10.62 -12.28 -2.02
CA LEU A 56 -10.30 -11.01 -1.36
C LEU A 56 -11.47 -10.51 -0.52
N VAL A 57 -12.70 -10.59 -1.05
CA VAL A 57 -13.91 -10.15 -0.33
C VAL A 57 -14.15 -10.96 0.94
N LYS A 58 -13.69 -12.22 1.00
CA LYS A 58 -13.84 -13.08 2.19
C LYS A 58 -12.97 -12.64 3.36
N ILE A 59 -12.04 -11.71 3.15
CA ILE A 59 -11.22 -11.17 4.23
C ILE A 59 -12.12 -10.37 5.18
N PRO A 60 -12.20 -10.73 6.48
CA PRO A 60 -13.03 -10.04 7.46
C PRO A 60 -12.37 -8.75 7.93
N MET A 61 -12.06 -7.85 6.98
CA MET A 61 -11.43 -6.55 7.24
C MET A 61 -12.14 -5.73 8.35
N PRO A 62 -13.49 -5.71 8.44
CA PRO A 62 -14.18 -5.00 9.52
C PRO A 62 -13.83 -5.49 10.94
N GLU A 63 -13.46 -6.76 11.10
CA GLU A 63 -13.12 -7.33 12.41
C GLU A 63 -11.72 -6.89 12.86
N TRP A 64 -10.84 -6.61 11.90
CA TRP A 64 -9.44 -6.27 12.14
C TRP A 64 -9.19 -4.76 12.21
N CYS A 65 -10.13 -3.94 11.76
CA CYS A 65 -9.97 -2.49 11.73
C CYS A 65 -10.43 -1.83 13.04
N ASN A 66 -9.60 -0.91 13.56
CA ASN A 66 -10.06 0.11 14.51
C ASN A 66 -11.00 1.11 13.82
N GLU A 67 -11.75 1.87 14.62
CA GLU A 67 -12.50 3.01 14.10
C GLU A 67 -11.55 4.00 13.39
N ASN A 68 -11.95 4.49 12.21
CA ASN A 68 -11.11 5.33 11.35
C ASN A 68 -9.82 4.66 10.83
N CYS A 69 -9.72 3.33 10.86
CA CYS A 69 -8.60 2.60 10.24
C CYS A 69 -8.47 2.99 8.75
N LEU A 70 -7.24 3.30 8.33
CA LEU A 70 -6.89 3.53 6.94
C LEU A 70 -6.52 2.20 6.28
N VAL A 71 -7.10 1.90 5.12
CA VAL A 71 -6.77 0.71 4.33
C VAL A 71 -6.24 1.15 2.98
N ALA A 72 -5.01 0.73 2.67
CA ALA A 72 -4.34 1.06 1.41
C ALA A 72 -4.13 -0.21 0.58
N VAL A 73 -4.76 -0.25 -0.59
CA VAL A 73 -4.67 -1.40 -1.51
C VAL A 73 -3.83 -1.01 -2.72
N TRP A 74 -2.74 -1.74 -2.95
CA TRP A 74 -1.99 -1.63 -4.19
C TRP A 74 -2.82 -2.20 -5.34
N VAL A 75 -2.97 -1.45 -6.42
CA VAL A 75 -3.78 -1.83 -7.59
C VAL A 75 -2.99 -1.66 -8.87
N THR A 76 -3.15 -2.61 -9.79
CA THR A 76 -2.57 -2.51 -11.13
C THR A 76 -3.28 -1.45 -11.99
N ASN A 77 -2.61 -1.00 -13.06
CA ASN A 77 -3.14 0.01 -13.98
C ASN A 77 -4.34 -0.43 -14.85
N LYS A 78 -4.82 -1.67 -14.70
CA LYS A 78 -5.99 -2.14 -15.45
C LYS A 78 -7.26 -1.67 -14.76
N ILE A 79 -8.13 -1.00 -15.51
CA ILE A 79 -9.37 -0.40 -15.00
C ILE A 79 -10.25 -1.40 -14.26
N LYS A 80 -10.39 -2.64 -14.78
CA LYS A 80 -11.13 -3.74 -14.14
C LYS A 80 -10.81 -3.91 -12.64
N TYR A 81 -9.55 -3.81 -12.24
CA TYR A 81 -9.19 -4.00 -10.82
C TYR A 81 -9.40 -2.74 -9.99
N GLN A 82 -9.33 -1.56 -10.61
CA GLN A 82 -9.66 -0.30 -9.94
C GLN A 82 -11.16 -0.23 -9.65
N ASP A 83 -11.98 -0.55 -10.64
CA ASP A 83 -13.44 -0.60 -10.52
C ASP A 83 -13.83 -1.64 -9.46
N TYR A 84 -13.26 -2.85 -9.53
CA TYR A 84 -13.50 -3.85 -8.50
C TYR A 84 -13.14 -3.39 -7.08
N VAL A 85 -11.97 -2.77 -6.89
CA VAL A 85 -11.58 -2.30 -5.56
C VAL A 85 -12.55 -1.24 -5.04
N ARG A 86 -12.97 -0.31 -5.91
CA ARG A 86 -13.87 0.79 -5.54
C ARG A 86 -15.31 0.33 -5.31
N GLU A 87 -15.85 -0.47 -6.23
CA GLU A 87 -17.29 -0.75 -6.32
C GLU A 87 -17.68 -2.07 -5.63
N GLU A 88 -16.73 -2.98 -5.41
CA GLU A 88 -17.02 -4.28 -4.78
C GLU A 88 -16.24 -4.48 -3.48
N LEU A 89 -14.90 -4.37 -3.52
CA LEU A 89 -14.05 -4.71 -2.38
C LEU A 89 -14.24 -3.74 -1.20
N PHE A 90 -14.13 -2.44 -1.44
CA PHE A 90 -14.29 -1.43 -0.38
C PHE A 90 -15.67 -1.48 0.26
N PRO A 91 -16.79 -1.52 -0.50
CA PRO A 91 -18.11 -1.72 0.08
C PRO A 91 -18.22 -3.01 0.90
N SER A 92 -17.69 -4.14 0.41
CA SER A 92 -17.73 -5.41 1.16
C SER A 92 -16.97 -5.37 2.49
N TRP A 93 -15.98 -4.48 2.61
CA TRP A 93 -15.20 -4.26 3.82
C TRP A 93 -15.71 -3.07 4.66
N ASN A 94 -16.85 -2.49 4.30
CA ASN A 94 -17.40 -1.30 4.93
C ASN A 94 -16.37 -0.14 4.97
N LEU A 95 -15.66 0.04 3.86
CA LEU A 95 -14.69 1.12 3.67
C LEU A 95 -15.28 2.19 2.77
N GLN A 96 -15.19 3.44 3.22
CA GLN A 96 -15.43 4.61 2.37
C GLN A 96 -14.19 4.87 1.51
N PHE A 97 -14.33 4.93 0.19
CA PHE A 97 -13.25 5.39 -0.68
C PHE A 97 -12.85 6.84 -0.33
N VAL A 98 -11.54 7.08 -0.16
CA VAL A 98 -11.02 8.41 0.22
C VAL A 98 -10.18 9.03 -0.90
N ALA A 99 -9.22 8.28 -1.45
CA ALA A 99 -8.27 8.82 -2.40
C ALA A 99 -7.60 7.73 -3.25
N THR A 100 -7.02 8.12 -4.36
CA THR A 100 -6.09 7.32 -5.17
C THR A 100 -4.75 8.03 -5.23
N TRP A 101 -3.72 7.36 -4.74
CA TRP A 101 -2.33 7.82 -4.81
C TRP A 101 -1.58 7.03 -5.88
N TYR A 102 -0.46 7.57 -6.33
CA TYR A 102 0.38 6.96 -7.36
C TYR A 102 1.80 6.79 -6.86
N TRP A 103 2.38 5.62 -7.04
CA TRP A 103 3.81 5.42 -6.83
C TRP A 103 4.53 5.53 -8.17
N LEU A 104 5.19 6.66 -8.42
CA LEU A 104 6.01 6.90 -9.60
C LEU A 104 7.44 6.39 -9.39
N LYS A 105 7.87 5.53 -10.29
CA LYS A 105 9.21 4.93 -10.29
C LYS A 105 10.14 5.76 -11.16
N VAL A 106 11.24 6.21 -10.56
CA VAL A 106 12.26 7.01 -11.24
C VAL A 106 13.63 6.34 -11.19
N THR A 107 14.53 6.75 -12.08
CA THR A 107 15.95 6.41 -12.02
C THR A 107 16.66 7.24 -10.95
N LYS A 108 17.93 6.93 -10.66
CA LYS A 108 18.77 7.76 -9.77
C LYS A 108 18.93 9.20 -10.26
N LYS A 109 18.64 9.47 -11.54
CA LYS A 109 18.64 10.83 -12.13
C LYS A 109 17.26 11.49 -12.04
N LEU A 110 16.33 10.93 -11.26
CA LEU A 110 14.95 11.39 -11.10
C LEU A 110 14.13 11.42 -12.39
N THR A 111 14.52 10.63 -13.39
CA THR A 111 13.76 10.45 -14.64
C THR A 111 12.84 9.24 -14.54
N PRO A 112 11.59 9.27 -15.05
CA PRO A 112 10.72 8.09 -15.06
C PRO A 112 11.38 6.87 -15.70
N VAL A 113 11.22 5.69 -15.10
CA VAL A 113 11.82 4.43 -15.63
C VAL A 113 11.23 4.00 -16.97
N TYR A 114 10.04 4.50 -17.30
CA TYR A 114 9.38 4.43 -18.59
C TYR A 114 8.75 5.79 -18.90
N PRO A 115 8.58 6.18 -20.18
CA PRO A 115 7.91 7.42 -20.52
C PRO A 115 6.50 7.53 -19.91
N LEU A 116 6.18 8.70 -19.34
CA LEU A 116 4.85 9.01 -18.78
C LEU A 116 3.77 9.12 -19.85
N LEU A 117 4.13 9.72 -20.99
CA LEU A 117 3.28 9.90 -22.15
C LEU A 117 3.72 8.96 -23.27
N LEU A 118 2.73 8.40 -23.95
CA LEU A 118 2.91 7.69 -25.22
C LEU A 118 3.35 8.69 -26.29
N SER A 119 4.65 8.95 -26.39
CA SER A 119 5.24 9.47 -27.62
C SER A 119 5.94 8.29 -28.28
N THR A 120 5.57 8.01 -29.53
CA THR A 120 6.10 6.98 -30.47
C THR A 120 5.42 5.59 -30.42
N SER A 121 4.33 5.50 -31.19
CA SER A 121 3.99 4.52 -32.25
C SER A 121 4.65 3.12 -32.35
N SER A 122 5.19 2.49 -31.30
CA SER A 122 5.86 1.18 -31.49
C SER A 122 5.61 0.10 -30.44
N THR A 123 4.75 0.31 -29.44
CA THR A 123 4.38 -0.79 -28.51
C THR A 123 2.87 -0.85 -28.25
N LYS A 124 2.24 -1.98 -28.61
CA LYS A 124 0.79 -2.24 -28.41
C LYS A 124 0.33 -2.12 -26.94
N HIS A 125 1.23 -2.22 -25.96
CA HIS A 125 0.94 -1.96 -24.54
C HIS A 125 2.21 -1.46 -23.81
N PRO A 126 2.44 -0.14 -23.68
CA PRO A 126 3.58 0.36 -22.93
C PRO A 126 3.42 0.07 -21.43
N LYS A 127 4.51 -0.33 -20.76
CA LYS A 127 4.54 -0.40 -19.31
C LYS A 127 4.49 1.01 -18.75
N LYS A 128 3.61 1.24 -17.77
CA LYS A 128 3.54 2.51 -17.06
C LYS A 128 4.62 2.57 -15.98
N PRO A 129 5.27 3.74 -15.75
CA PRO A 129 6.28 3.89 -14.72
C PRO A 129 5.70 4.03 -13.31
N TYR A 130 4.40 3.78 -13.12
CA TYR A 130 3.73 3.99 -11.84
C TYR A 130 2.75 2.87 -11.50
N GLU A 131 2.48 2.70 -10.21
CA GLU A 131 1.44 1.82 -9.65
C GLU A 131 0.43 2.65 -8.86
N LEU A 132 -0.80 2.15 -8.69
CA LEU A 132 -1.84 2.87 -7.95
C LEU A 132 -1.93 2.33 -6.53
N LEU A 133 -2.22 3.21 -5.58
CA LEU A 133 -2.54 2.90 -4.20
C LEU A 133 -3.93 3.51 -3.90
N MET A 134 -4.95 2.66 -3.79
CA MET A 134 -6.31 3.11 -3.50
C MET A 134 -6.54 3.07 -1.99
N LEU A 135 -7.08 4.16 -1.45
CA LEU A 135 -7.25 4.37 -0.01
C LEU A 135 -8.72 4.31 0.36
N GLY A 136 -9.04 3.45 1.32
CA GLY A 136 -10.34 3.35 1.97
C GLY A 136 -10.23 3.66 3.45
N ARG A 137 -11.29 4.23 4.04
CA ARG A 137 -11.38 4.51 5.47
C ARG A 137 -12.50 3.70 6.08
N PHE A 138 -12.18 2.93 7.11
CA PHE A 138 -13.18 2.18 7.87
C PHE A 138 -13.96 3.11 8.79
N ARG A 139 -15.30 3.01 8.74
CA ARG A 139 -16.19 3.71 9.65
C ARG A 139 -17.28 2.77 10.15
N LEU A 140 -17.63 2.87 11.42
CA LEU A 140 -18.78 2.14 11.95
C LEU A 140 -20.08 2.73 11.39
N GLU A 141 -21.02 1.88 11.00
CA GLU A 141 -22.27 2.29 10.33
C GLU A 141 -23.04 3.37 11.10
N LYS A 142 -23.06 3.28 12.44
CA LYS A 142 -23.73 4.24 13.33
C LYS A 142 -23.24 5.70 13.17
N TYR A 143 -22.02 5.90 12.65
CA TYR A 143 -21.42 7.22 12.46
C TYR A 143 -21.54 7.76 11.03
N HIS A 144 -22.02 6.97 10.05
CA HIS A 144 -22.31 7.49 8.71
C HIS A 144 -23.35 8.61 8.72
N LEU A 145 -24.25 8.62 9.72
CA LEU A 145 -25.32 9.60 9.87
C LEU A 145 -24.93 10.83 10.73
N MET A 146 -23.77 10.80 11.40
CA MET A 146 -23.36 11.81 12.38
C MET A 146 -22.14 12.65 11.94
N SER A 147 -21.83 12.69 10.63
CA SER A 147 -20.55 13.19 10.07
C SER A 147 -20.32 14.71 10.17
N ASN A 148 -20.34 15.26 11.39
CA ASN A 148 -19.92 16.63 11.70
C ASN A 148 -18.82 16.68 12.78
N SER A 149 -18.24 15.54 13.20
CA SER A 149 -17.09 15.56 14.12
C SER A 149 -15.77 15.78 13.35
N ASN A 150 -15.07 16.84 13.73
CA ASN A 150 -13.83 17.42 13.18
C ASN A 150 -12.57 16.52 13.16
N ILE A 151 -12.70 15.19 13.05
CA ILE A 151 -11.55 14.25 13.00
C ILE A 151 -11.21 13.85 11.54
N ASP A 152 -11.84 14.48 10.55
CA ASP A 152 -11.48 14.28 9.15
C ASP A 152 -10.20 15.05 8.80
N CYS A 153 -9.06 14.44 9.13
CA CYS A 153 -7.85 14.64 8.36
C CYS A 153 -8.15 14.23 6.90
N LYS A 154 -8.56 15.20 6.08
CA LYS A 154 -8.83 15.00 4.66
C LYS A 154 -7.54 14.56 3.97
N ILE A 155 -7.45 13.28 3.64
CA ILE A 155 -6.37 12.78 2.78
C ILE A 155 -6.57 13.38 1.39
N GLN A 156 -5.53 14.04 0.88
CA GLN A 156 -5.54 14.64 -0.45
C GLN A 156 -5.60 13.54 -1.53
N ASP A 157 -6.48 13.71 -2.51
CA ASP A 157 -6.54 12.81 -3.68
C ASP A 157 -5.39 13.11 -4.66
N ARG A 158 -4.99 12.09 -5.43
CA ARG A 158 -3.96 12.19 -6.50
C ARG A 158 -2.56 12.58 -6.05
N MET A 159 -2.18 12.24 -4.83
CA MET A 159 -0.79 12.37 -4.36
C MET A 159 0.14 11.39 -5.08
N VAL A 160 1.41 11.77 -5.20
CA VAL A 160 2.44 10.96 -5.86
C VAL A 160 3.61 10.68 -4.92
N ILE A 161 3.85 9.40 -4.67
CA ILE A 161 5.07 8.90 -4.01
C ILE A 161 6.11 8.71 -5.11
N ILE A 162 7.28 9.33 -4.98
CA ILE A 162 8.38 9.19 -5.96
C ILE A 162 9.52 8.43 -5.31
N SER A 163 9.96 7.32 -5.91
CA SER A 163 11.17 6.64 -5.45
C SER A 163 11.87 5.87 -6.55
N VAL A 164 13.15 5.57 -6.29
CA VAL A 164 13.93 4.65 -7.13
C VAL A 164 13.52 3.22 -6.74
N PRO A 165 13.03 2.40 -7.68
CA PRO A 165 12.62 1.03 -7.35
C PRO A 165 13.83 0.20 -6.94
N SER A 166 13.64 -0.71 -5.98
CA SER A 166 14.67 -1.68 -5.59
C SER A 166 14.96 -2.66 -6.74
N ALA A 167 16.17 -3.22 -6.74
CA ALA A 167 16.52 -4.36 -7.60
C ALA A 167 15.67 -5.61 -7.28
N ILE A 168 15.09 -5.68 -6.08
CA ILE A 168 14.20 -6.74 -5.65
C ILE A 168 12.83 -6.54 -6.30
N HIS A 169 12.38 -7.55 -7.05
CA HIS A 169 11.09 -7.53 -7.71
C HIS A 169 9.94 -7.31 -6.73
N SER A 170 9.03 -6.40 -7.10
CA SER A 170 7.81 -6.06 -6.37
C SER A 170 8.03 -5.41 -4.99
N HIS A 171 9.24 -4.95 -4.65
CA HIS A 171 9.47 -4.22 -3.40
C HIS A 171 8.85 -2.82 -3.46
N LYS A 172 7.82 -2.60 -2.65
CA LYS A 172 7.06 -1.36 -2.52
C LYS A 172 7.78 -0.36 -1.59
N PRO A 173 7.48 0.94 -1.67
CA PRO A 173 7.96 1.91 -0.68
C PRO A 173 7.34 1.63 0.70
N TYR A 174 8.07 1.99 1.75
CA TYR A 174 7.64 1.92 3.13
C TYR A 174 6.55 2.97 3.40
N LEU A 175 5.32 2.50 3.60
CA LEU A 175 4.15 3.39 3.66
C LEU A 175 3.92 4.02 5.04
N ARG A 176 4.53 3.52 6.13
CA ARG A 176 4.31 4.10 7.46
C ARG A 176 4.73 5.57 7.51
N GLU A 177 5.94 5.88 7.06
CA GLU A 177 6.44 7.27 7.02
C GLU A 177 5.64 8.16 6.07
N VAL A 178 5.14 7.57 4.99
CA VAL A 178 4.31 8.25 3.98
C VAL A 178 2.97 8.69 4.57
N PHE A 179 2.41 7.91 5.51
CA PHE A 179 1.12 8.17 6.15
C PHE A 179 1.24 8.64 7.60
N LYS A 180 2.43 8.98 8.08
CA LYS A 180 2.66 9.32 9.50
C LYS A 180 1.75 10.45 10.00
N ASP A 181 1.48 11.46 9.17
CA ASP A 181 0.63 12.61 9.53
C ASP A 181 -0.88 12.27 9.45
N HIS A 182 -1.21 11.07 8.97
CA HIS A 182 -2.57 10.56 8.81
C HIS A 182 -2.90 9.40 9.76
N LEU A 183 -1.95 9.05 10.65
CA LEU A 183 -2.01 7.91 11.55
C LEU A 183 -1.66 8.35 12.99
N PRO A 184 -2.16 7.64 14.03
CA PRO A 184 -1.67 7.80 15.39
C PRO A 184 -0.16 7.54 15.51
N GLU A 185 0.48 8.14 16.52
CA GLU A 185 1.93 7.97 16.76
C GLU A 185 2.32 6.50 17.00
N ASP A 186 1.50 5.78 17.76
CA ASP A 186 1.65 4.36 18.09
C ASP A 186 0.81 3.43 17.19
N ALA A 187 0.43 3.90 16.00
CA ALA A 187 -0.42 3.16 15.06
C ALA A 187 0.02 1.70 14.89
N LYS A 188 -0.95 0.80 15.06
CA LYS A 188 -0.80 -0.63 14.79
C LYS A 188 -1.00 -0.87 13.30
N CYS A 189 0.04 -1.38 12.65
CA CYS A 189 0.04 -1.58 11.21
C CYS A 189 0.00 -3.07 10.83
N LEU A 190 -0.79 -3.41 9.81
CA LEU A 190 -0.90 -4.75 9.24
C LEU A 190 -0.56 -4.72 7.74
N GLU A 191 0.32 -5.60 7.29
CA GLU A 191 0.61 -5.81 5.87
C GLU A 191 0.10 -7.20 5.44
N LEU A 192 -0.89 -7.23 4.55
CA LEU A 192 -1.41 -8.44 3.94
C LEU A 192 -0.72 -8.71 2.59
N PHE A 193 -0.44 -9.98 2.33
CA PHE A 193 0.36 -10.49 1.21
C PHE A 193 1.82 -10.04 1.30
N ALA A 194 2.30 -9.84 2.53
CA ALA A 194 3.64 -9.38 2.83
C ALA A 194 4.70 -10.37 2.34
N ARG A 195 5.84 -9.82 1.89
CA ARG A 195 7.03 -10.60 1.48
C ARG A 195 8.26 -10.29 2.33
N ASN A 196 8.25 -9.19 3.06
CA ASN A 196 9.34 -8.75 3.92
C ASN A 196 8.76 -8.28 5.26
N LEU A 197 9.58 -8.35 6.31
CA LEU A 197 9.23 -7.78 7.60
C LEU A 197 9.50 -6.28 7.63
N GLN A 198 8.63 -5.55 8.31
CA GLN A 198 8.78 -4.11 8.54
C GLN A 198 8.74 -3.81 10.04
N SER A 199 9.53 -2.84 10.49
CA SER A 199 9.56 -2.49 11.92
C SER A 199 8.23 -1.91 12.38
N GLY A 200 7.67 -2.47 13.46
CA GLY A 200 6.38 -2.04 14.01
C GLY A 200 5.16 -2.49 13.21
N TRP A 201 5.30 -3.48 12.32
CA TRP A 201 4.21 -4.06 11.54
C TRP A 201 3.96 -5.52 11.92
N THR A 202 2.69 -5.91 11.84
CA THR A 202 2.29 -7.31 11.67
C THR A 202 2.29 -7.61 10.17
N SER A 203 3.13 -8.54 9.71
CA SER A 203 3.23 -8.94 8.31
C SER A 203 2.63 -10.33 8.09
N TRP A 204 1.62 -10.46 7.23
CA TRP A 204 1.03 -11.76 6.88
C TRP A 204 1.19 -12.07 5.41
N GLY A 205 1.84 -13.19 5.10
CA GLY A 205 1.85 -13.74 3.75
C GLY A 205 2.61 -15.06 3.65
N ASN A 206 2.36 -15.78 2.56
CA ASN A 206 2.94 -17.11 2.31
C ASN A 206 4.46 -17.08 2.05
N GLU A 207 5.05 -15.90 1.84
CA GLU A 207 6.47 -15.73 1.47
C GLU A 207 7.19 -14.73 2.40
N VAL A 208 6.68 -14.45 3.61
CA VAL A 208 7.32 -13.50 4.51
C VAL A 208 8.76 -13.95 4.82
N ARG A 209 9.74 -13.23 4.25
CA ARG A 209 11.17 -13.51 4.48
C ARG A 209 11.65 -12.74 5.69
N VAL A 210 12.28 -13.47 6.62
CA VAL A 210 13.00 -12.91 7.77
C VAL A 210 14.36 -12.36 7.31
N CYS A 211 14.39 -11.32 6.48
CA CYS A 211 15.63 -10.61 6.09
C CYS A 211 15.33 -9.16 5.71
N VAL A 212 16.03 -8.20 6.33
CA VAL A 212 16.01 -6.78 5.92
C VAL A 212 17.39 -6.34 5.46
N TRP A 213 17.42 -5.61 4.34
CA TRP A 213 18.57 -4.83 3.86
C TRP A 213 18.14 -3.37 3.79
N ILE A 214 18.86 -2.48 4.49
CA ILE A 214 18.51 -1.06 4.63
C ILE A 214 18.99 -0.29 3.39
N TYR A 215 18.08 0.22 2.56
CA TYR A 215 18.37 1.29 1.59
C TYR A 215 17.08 1.97 1.14
N GLN A 216 16.64 3.09 1.75
CA GLN A 216 15.64 3.95 1.10
C GLN A 216 15.89 5.45 1.37
N GLN A 217 15.93 6.22 0.27
CA GLN A 217 15.82 7.69 0.23
C GLN A 217 14.46 8.02 -0.41
N TYR A 218 13.73 8.99 0.15
CA TYR A 218 12.39 9.39 -0.29
C TYR A 218 12.30 10.89 -0.55
N ILE A 219 11.49 11.28 -1.55
CA ILE A 219 11.14 12.68 -1.83
C ILE A 219 9.61 12.75 -2.02
N PHE A 220 8.96 13.69 -1.33
CA PHE A 220 7.52 13.93 -1.40
C PHE A 220 7.24 15.21 -2.20
N ILE A 221 6.26 15.16 -3.12
CA ILE A 221 5.80 16.34 -3.87
C ILE A 221 4.27 16.32 -3.91
N SER A 222 3.63 17.36 -3.36
CA SER A 222 2.20 17.60 -3.56
C SER A 222 1.99 18.25 -4.94
N LEU A 223 1.05 17.72 -5.73
CA LEU A 223 0.75 18.19 -7.10
C LEU A 223 -0.23 19.37 -7.16
N SER A 224 -0.50 20.04 -6.04
CA SER A 224 -1.19 21.32 -6.04
C SER A 224 -0.18 22.45 -6.22
N LEU A 225 -0.29 23.19 -7.34
CA LEU A 225 0.46 24.38 -7.75
C LEU A 225 1.70 24.12 -8.63
N LEU A 226 1.46 23.85 -9.92
CA LEU A 226 2.34 24.35 -10.98
C LEU A 226 2.20 25.88 -11.02
N GLY A 227 2.93 26.55 -10.12
CA GLY A 227 2.94 28.00 -10.04
C GLY A 227 3.12 28.51 -8.61
N MET A 228 4.26 28.22 -7.98
CA MET A 228 5.03 29.15 -7.12
C MET A 228 6.25 28.41 -6.56
N GLN A 229 7.36 29.13 -6.46
CA GLN A 229 8.71 28.65 -6.10
C GLN A 229 8.69 27.79 -4.82
N SER A 230 9.16 26.54 -4.91
CA SER A 230 9.31 25.66 -3.75
C SER A 230 10.73 25.71 -3.19
N THR A 231 10.85 26.15 -1.95
CA THR A 231 12.00 25.90 -1.08
C THR A 231 12.10 24.42 -0.76
N LEU A 232 13.21 23.80 -1.15
CA LEU A 232 13.58 22.43 -0.82
C LEU A 232 14.06 22.37 0.64
N ALA A 233 13.28 21.76 1.53
CA ALA A 233 13.77 21.32 2.83
C ALA A 233 14.27 19.86 2.68
N CYS A 234 15.59 19.69 2.59
CA CYS A 234 16.25 18.40 2.63
C CYS A 234 16.67 18.14 4.09
N SER A 235 16.01 17.23 4.81
CA SER A 235 16.57 16.71 6.05
C SER A 235 17.55 15.58 5.70
N GLN A 236 18.80 15.95 5.47
CA GLN A 236 19.93 15.02 5.58
C GLN A 236 20.24 14.87 7.06
N ASP A 237 19.71 13.83 7.69
CA ASP A 237 20.32 13.26 8.89
C ASP A 237 19.88 11.80 9.01
N LEU A 238 20.76 10.95 9.54
CA LEU A 238 20.76 9.48 9.59
C LEU A 238 21.57 8.77 8.49
N ILE A 239 22.82 9.21 8.32
CA ILE A 239 23.93 8.27 8.11
C ILE A 239 24.77 8.34 9.38
N ASN A 240 24.44 7.48 10.34
CA ASN A 240 25.31 6.94 11.40
C ASN A 240 24.40 6.27 12.42
N ILE A 241 24.41 4.94 12.43
CA ILE A 241 24.34 4.04 13.59
C ILE A 241 24.07 2.61 13.05
N ILE A 242 25.17 1.84 13.04
CA ILE A 242 25.32 0.36 13.05
C ILE A 242 24.86 -0.41 11.80
#